data_AF-A0A090WL76-F1
#
_entry.id   AF-A0A090WL76-F1
#
_cell.length_a   1.000
_cell.length_b   1.000
_cell.length_c   1.000
_cell.angle_alpha   90.00
_cell.angle_beta   90.00
_cell.angle_gamma   90.00
#
_symmetry.space_group_name_H-M   'P 1'
#
loop_
_entity.id
_entity.type
_entity.pdbx_description
1 polymer ?
#
loop_
_entity_poly.entity_id
_entity_poly.type
_entity_poly.pdbx_seq_one_letter_code
_entity_poly.pdbx_strand_id
1 'polypeptide(L)'
;MPEEDKQGQTANHKIVSPEEIDQCIAILEQLNADTNQMFELPEAQRNALFKASGLLSRPNRDEFQRRRKDAKKAAKRKMIAKDKHARKSTGIRSARESALFVAPKLLAAAAISEDTPELESPRNCYVCKTVFTKLHHFYDTMCTECGDLNYAKRFQTTDLKGQVAVITGSRLKIGYHITLMLLRSGATVVATTRFPADSAIRFSKEDDYKQWSDRLHIHGLDLRHIPSVEIFCNYIEQKYDRLDILINNAAQTVRRPSGFYFHLMENEKLPVDQLPKLAQTLLNDHVSCLQELTDLSVNTAKTSKNNVLPVTWHGPEPGIGLRNSAELSQIPYSLITRYKPQRYFQKEN
;
A
#
# COMPACT_ATOMS: atom_id res chain seq x y z
N MET A 1 2.55 13.98 -36.14
CA MET A 1 3.21 15.30 -36.19
C MET A 1 3.89 15.50 -34.85
N PRO A 2 5.23 15.58 -34.80
CA PRO A 2 5.95 15.71 -33.55
C PRO A 2 5.82 17.15 -33.03
N GLU A 3 5.50 17.28 -31.75
CA GLU A 3 5.51 18.54 -31.00
C GLU A 3 6.94 19.05 -30.90
N GLU A 4 7.16 20.26 -31.40
CA GLU A 4 8.44 20.95 -31.32
C GLU A 4 8.79 21.31 -29.87
N ASP A 5 10.02 20.95 -29.51
CA ASP A 5 10.75 21.37 -28.31
C ASP A 5 10.70 22.89 -28.14
N LYS A 6 9.86 23.37 -27.21
CA LYS A 6 10.08 24.67 -26.58
C LYS A 6 11.07 24.48 -25.42
N GLN A 7 12.35 24.62 -25.76
CA GLN A 7 13.43 24.85 -24.79
C GLN A 7 13.09 26.09 -23.95
N GLY A 8 12.54 25.86 -22.77
CA GLY A 8 12.33 26.90 -21.76
C GLY A 8 13.69 27.34 -21.22
N GLN A 9 14.09 28.56 -21.56
CA GLN A 9 15.16 29.28 -20.88
C GLN A 9 14.84 29.32 -19.38
N THR A 10 15.59 28.56 -18.58
CA THR A 10 15.56 28.64 -17.12
C THR A 10 16.25 29.95 -16.71
N ALA A 11 15.46 31.03 -16.62
CA ALA A 11 15.91 32.26 -16.00
C ALA A 11 16.37 31.96 -14.57
N ASN A 12 17.68 32.13 -14.32
CA ASN A 12 18.31 31.98 -13.03
C ASN A 12 17.84 33.13 -12.11
N HIS A 13 16.65 32.98 -11.52
CA HIS A 13 16.11 33.96 -10.59
C HIS A 13 16.89 33.90 -9.27
N LYS A 14 17.94 34.72 -9.16
CA LYS A 14 18.57 35.05 -7.87
C LYS A 14 17.48 35.56 -6.93
N ILE A 15 17.33 34.92 -5.78
CA ILE A 15 16.47 35.41 -4.69
C ILE A 15 17.21 36.60 -4.07
N VAL A 16 16.56 37.77 -4.04
CA VAL A 16 17.12 39.00 -3.44
C VAL A 16 17.13 38.83 -1.92
N SER A 17 18.26 39.13 -1.26
CA SER A 17 18.35 39.03 0.20
C SER A 17 17.64 40.19 0.91
N PRO A 18 17.25 40.04 2.20
CA PRO A 18 16.69 41.16 2.97
C PRO A 18 17.61 42.38 3.01
N GLU A 19 18.92 42.18 3.13
CA GLU A 19 19.90 43.27 3.19
C GLU A 19 20.01 44.03 1.86
N GLU A 20 19.92 43.34 0.72
CA GLU A 20 19.88 43.97 -0.61
C GLU A 20 18.60 44.78 -0.81
N ILE A 21 17.47 44.32 -0.25
CA ILE A 21 16.20 45.06 -0.26
C ILE A 21 16.31 46.32 0.58
N ASP A 22 16.87 46.23 1.79
CA ASP A 22 17.04 47.39 2.68
C ASP A 22 17.95 48.45 2.07
N GLN A 23 19.05 48.05 1.42
CA GLN A 23 19.91 48.96 0.64
C GLN A 23 19.16 49.62 -0.52
N CYS A 24 18.36 48.86 -1.26
CA CYS A 24 17.55 49.39 -2.37
C CYS A 24 16.52 50.43 -1.88
N ILE A 25 15.85 50.15 -0.75
CA ILE A 25 14.91 51.09 -0.12
C ILE A 25 15.64 52.38 0.30
N ALA A 26 16.78 52.26 0.99
CA ALA A 26 17.56 53.41 1.44
C ALA A 26 18.02 54.30 0.28
N ILE A 27 18.47 53.71 -0.84
CA ILE A 27 18.86 54.46 -2.04
C ILE A 27 17.65 55.18 -2.66
N LEU A 28 16.49 54.52 -2.77
CA LEU A 28 15.28 55.14 -3.31
C LEU A 28 14.79 56.29 -2.41
N GLU A 29 14.89 56.15 -1.09
CA GLU A 29 14.56 57.20 -0.13
C GLU A 29 15.51 58.41 -0.24
N GLN A 30 16.82 58.18 -0.37
CA GLN A 30 17.82 59.24 -0.61
C GLN A 30 17.56 60.00 -1.91
N LEU A 31 17.29 59.27 -3.00
CA LEU A 31 16.98 59.89 -4.30
C LEU A 31 15.64 60.64 -4.31
N ASN A 32 14.70 60.27 -3.45
CA ASN A 32 13.45 61.00 -3.24
C ASN A 32 13.65 62.25 -2.36
N ALA A 33 14.59 62.21 -1.41
CA ALA A 33 14.93 63.32 -0.53
C ALA A 33 15.73 64.42 -1.25
N ASP A 34 16.58 64.05 -2.22
CA ASP A 34 17.31 64.98 -3.08
C ASP A 34 17.15 64.60 -4.56
N THR A 35 16.17 65.23 -5.20
CA THR A 35 15.80 64.96 -6.59
C THR A 35 16.83 65.45 -7.60
N ASN A 36 17.78 66.31 -7.22
CA ASN A 36 18.80 66.82 -8.14
C ASN A 36 19.78 65.74 -8.57
N GLN A 37 20.07 64.79 -7.69
CA GLN A 37 20.92 63.62 -7.97
C GLN A 37 20.40 62.79 -9.15
N MET A 38 19.08 62.78 -9.38
CA MET A 38 18.50 62.09 -10.55
C MET A 38 18.87 62.75 -11.88
N PHE A 39 19.12 64.06 -11.91
CA PHE A 39 19.53 64.77 -13.12
C PHE A 39 21.05 64.70 -13.37
N GLU A 40 21.82 64.30 -12.36
CA GLU A 40 23.26 64.03 -12.46
C GLU A 40 23.57 62.63 -13.01
N LEU A 41 22.59 61.71 -12.95
CA LEU A 41 22.73 60.38 -13.52
C LEU A 41 22.74 60.39 -15.07
N PRO A 42 23.52 59.50 -15.71
CA PRO A 42 23.42 59.27 -17.14
C PRO A 42 21.97 58.96 -17.56
N GLU A 43 21.52 59.54 -18.67
CA GLU A 43 20.13 59.43 -19.14
C GLU A 43 19.64 57.97 -19.23
N ALA A 44 20.50 57.07 -19.71
CA ALA A 44 20.21 55.65 -19.81
C ALA A 44 19.94 54.99 -18.44
N GLN A 45 20.71 55.35 -17.40
CA GLN A 45 20.55 54.81 -16.06
C GLN A 45 19.30 55.34 -15.37
N ARG A 46 19.04 56.65 -15.51
CA ARG A 46 17.81 57.29 -15.00
C ARG A 46 16.56 56.66 -15.60
N ASN A 47 16.54 56.47 -16.91
CA ASN A 47 15.41 55.85 -17.61
C ASN A 47 15.22 54.39 -17.19
N ALA A 48 16.30 53.64 -16.99
CA ALA A 48 16.25 52.26 -16.49
C ALA A 48 15.68 52.19 -15.06
N LEU A 49 16.12 53.08 -14.16
CA LEU A 49 15.64 53.16 -12.78
C LEU A 49 14.14 53.47 -12.70
N PHE A 50 13.66 54.47 -13.45
CA PHE A 50 12.23 54.81 -13.49
C PHE A 50 11.39 53.70 -14.10
N LYS A 51 11.85 53.09 -15.20
CA LYS A 51 11.15 52.00 -15.86
C LYS A 51 11.04 50.78 -14.94
N ALA A 52 12.13 50.39 -14.26
CA ALA A 52 12.14 49.26 -13.34
C ALA A 52 11.24 49.51 -12.11
N SER A 53 11.35 50.68 -11.50
CA SER A 53 10.55 51.09 -10.33
C SER A 53 9.05 51.19 -10.68
N GLY A 54 8.74 51.74 -11.86
CA GLY A 54 7.38 51.83 -12.38
C GLY A 54 6.76 50.47 -12.69
N LEU A 55 7.49 49.57 -13.36
CA LEU A 55 7.03 48.20 -13.64
C LEU A 55 6.86 47.35 -12.37
N LEU A 56 7.64 47.63 -11.32
CA LEU A 56 7.51 46.97 -10.03
C LEU A 56 6.27 47.49 -9.28
N SER A 57 6.13 48.81 -9.13
CA SER A 57 5.09 49.49 -8.36
C SER A 57 3.71 49.46 -9.03
N ARG A 58 3.66 49.72 -10.35
CA ARG A 58 2.43 49.84 -11.15
C ARG A 58 2.51 49.01 -12.43
N PRO A 59 2.45 47.68 -12.34
CA PRO A 59 2.40 46.81 -13.52
C PRO A 59 1.10 47.02 -14.31
N ASN A 60 1.08 46.60 -15.58
CA ASN A 60 -0.16 46.59 -16.36
C ASN A 60 -1.20 45.62 -15.75
N ARG A 61 -2.46 45.74 -16.19
CA ARG A 61 -3.58 44.96 -15.63
C ARG A 61 -3.36 43.44 -15.69
N ASP A 62 -2.82 42.93 -16.79
CA ASP A 62 -2.60 41.49 -16.99
C ASP A 62 -1.49 40.95 -16.09
N GLU A 63 -0.38 41.69 -15.97
CA GLU A 63 0.73 41.36 -15.10
C GLU A 63 0.32 41.45 -13.62
N PHE A 64 -0.48 42.46 -13.24
CA PHE A 64 -1.04 42.55 -11.89
C PHE A 64 -1.93 41.35 -11.55
N GLN A 65 -2.83 40.95 -12.46
CA GLN A 65 -3.66 39.76 -12.29
C GLN A 65 -2.84 38.47 -12.20
N ARG A 66 -1.80 38.34 -13.04
CA ARG A 66 -0.85 37.22 -13.00
C ARG A 66 -0.13 37.14 -11.66
N ARG A 67 0.49 38.22 -11.19
CA ARG A 67 1.18 38.29 -9.89
C ARG A 67 0.26 37.87 -8.74
N ARG A 68 -0.97 38.39 -8.70
CA ARG A 68 -1.97 38.01 -7.67
C ARG A 68 -2.35 36.53 -7.74
N LYS A 69 -2.53 35.98 -8.95
CA LYS A 69 -2.84 34.55 -9.15
C LYS A 69 -1.68 33.67 -8.72
N ASP A 70 -0.46 34.05 -9.06
CA ASP A 70 0.75 33.29 -8.75
C ASP A 70 1.09 33.36 -7.26
N ALA A 71 0.91 34.50 -6.60
CA ALA A 71 1.01 34.61 -5.14
C ALA A 71 0.00 33.70 -4.42
N LYS A 72 -1.27 33.69 -4.86
CA LYS A 72 -2.30 32.77 -4.33
C LYS A 72 -1.92 31.30 -4.54
N LYS A 73 -1.39 30.95 -5.71
CA LYS A 73 -0.91 29.59 -6.00
C LYS A 73 0.28 29.22 -5.12
N ALA A 74 1.23 30.13 -4.92
CA ALA A 74 2.41 29.90 -4.08
C ALA A 74 2.00 29.66 -2.62
N ALA A 75 1.12 30.49 -2.07
CA ALA A 75 0.55 30.30 -0.74
C ALA A 75 -0.18 28.94 -0.63
N LYS A 76 -1.01 28.59 -1.61
CA LYS A 76 -1.70 27.29 -1.66
C LYS A 76 -0.72 26.11 -1.72
N ARG A 77 0.38 26.21 -2.48
CA ARG A 77 1.42 25.17 -2.53
C ARG A 77 2.11 25.00 -1.18
N LYS A 78 2.45 26.11 -0.50
CA LYS A 78 3.06 26.09 0.84
C LYS A 78 2.14 25.41 1.86
N MET A 79 0.86 25.77 1.86
CA MET A 79 -0.19 25.13 2.68
C MET A 79 -0.29 23.62 2.41
N ILE A 80 -0.41 23.21 1.13
CA ILE A 80 -0.49 21.78 0.75
C ILE A 80 0.77 21.01 1.18
N ALA A 81 1.95 21.62 1.06
CA ALA A 81 3.20 21.00 1.49
C ALA A 81 3.21 20.79 3.01
N LYS A 82 2.84 21.81 3.80
CA LYS A 82 2.73 21.71 5.26
C LYS A 82 1.74 20.63 5.69
N ASP A 83 0.53 20.61 5.11
CA ASP A 83 -0.48 19.58 5.37
C ASP A 83 -0.03 18.17 4.93
N LYS A 84 0.82 18.07 3.92
CA LYS A 84 1.43 16.78 3.53
C LYS A 84 2.45 16.33 4.58
N HIS A 85 3.27 17.22 5.10
CA HIS A 85 4.22 16.92 6.17
C HIS A 85 3.51 16.53 7.47
N ALA A 86 2.47 17.28 7.86
CA ALA A 86 1.65 16.98 9.03
C ALA A 86 1.01 15.59 8.96
N ARG A 87 0.51 15.16 7.80
CA ARG A 87 -0.06 13.80 7.66
C ARG A 87 0.99 12.69 7.71
N LYS A 88 2.22 12.97 7.27
CA LYS A 88 3.30 11.97 7.23
C LYS A 88 3.67 11.48 8.64
N SER A 89 3.45 12.28 9.68
CA SER A 89 3.72 11.89 11.07
C SER A 89 2.69 10.91 11.66
N THR A 90 1.55 10.67 11.00
CA THR A 90 0.52 9.74 11.51
C THR A 90 0.98 8.29 11.40
N GLY A 91 0.61 7.46 12.38
CA GLY A 91 1.02 6.05 12.45
C GLY A 91 0.65 5.21 11.21
N ILE A 92 -0.50 5.49 10.58
CA ILE A 92 -0.92 4.78 9.36
C ILE A 92 0.00 5.06 8.16
N ARG A 93 0.65 6.24 8.11
CA ARG A 93 1.60 6.57 7.04
C ARG A 93 2.92 5.85 7.27
N SER A 94 3.43 5.86 8.49
CA SER A 94 4.62 5.08 8.86
C SER A 94 4.42 3.58 8.58
N ALA A 95 3.26 3.02 8.93
CA ALA A 95 2.94 1.62 8.68
C ALA A 95 2.85 1.26 7.18
N ARG A 96 2.54 2.24 6.31
CA ARG A 96 2.47 2.05 4.85
C ARG A 96 3.80 2.25 4.14
N GLU A 97 4.72 3.02 4.73
CA GLU A 97 6.06 3.27 4.18
C GLU A 97 7.06 2.17 4.54
N SER A 98 6.78 1.38 5.59
CA SER A 98 7.57 0.19 5.92
C SER A 98 7.57 -0.80 4.74
N ALA A 99 8.76 -1.27 4.36
CA ALA A 99 8.91 -2.30 3.32
C ALA A 99 8.18 -3.59 3.77
N LEU A 100 8.49 -4.06 4.97
CA LEU A 100 7.81 -5.20 5.56
C LEU A 100 6.51 -4.75 6.22
N PHE A 101 5.39 -5.34 5.82
CA PHE A 101 4.13 -5.17 6.54
C PHE A 101 4.26 -5.77 7.93
N VAL A 102 4.16 -4.92 8.96
CA VAL A 102 4.09 -5.33 10.35
C VAL A 102 2.71 -4.94 10.87
N ALA A 103 2.04 -5.87 11.55
CA ALA A 103 0.78 -5.57 12.22
C ALA A 103 1.02 -4.44 13.25
N PRO A 104 0.31 -3.30 13.17
CA PRO A 104 0.46 -2.23 14.16
C PRO A 104 0.21 -2.78 15.56
N LYS A 105 1.07 -2.41 16.52
CA LYS A 105 0.90 -2.74 17.95
C LYS A 105 0.04 -1.66 18.62
N LEU A 106 -0.72 -2.05 19.63
CA LEU A 106 -1.49 -1.10 20.44
C LEU A 106 -0.51 -0.23 21.24
N LEU A 107 -0.63 1.08 21.11
CA LEU A 107 0.17 2.01 21.90
C LEU A 107 -0.44 2.09 23.31
N ALA A 108 0.42 2.07 24.34
CA ALA A 108 -0.01 2.40 25.69
C ALA A 108 -0.48 3.87 25.73
N ALA A 109 -1.43 4.19 26.61
CA ALA A 109 -1.99 5.54 26.71
C ALA A 109 -0.91 6.63 26.85
N ALA A 110 0.14 6.37 27.64
CA ALA A 110 1.27 7.28 27.82
C ALA A 110 2.13 7.51 26.56
N ALA A 111 2.05 6.62 25.56
CA ALA A 111 2.77 6.73 24.30
C ALA A 111 1.95 7.41 23.20
N ILE A 112 0.68 7.72 23.46
CA ILE A 112 -0.19 8.45 22.53
C ILE A 112 0.05 9.94 22.76
N SER A 113 0.61 10.64 21.76
CA SER A 113 0.77 12.09 21.81
C SER A 113 -0.60 12.77 21.82
N GLU A 114 -0.90 13.55 22.87
CA GLU A 114 -2.09 14.42 22.92
C GLU A 114 -1.95 15.63 21.98
N ASP A 115 -0.70 16.03 21.70
CA ASP A 115 -0.37 17.09 20.76
C ASP A 115 -0.22 16.48 19.35
N THR A 116 -1.36 16.43 18.65
CA THR A 116 -1.44 15.96 17.26
C THR A 116 -1.51 17.14 16.30
N PRO A 117 -0.82 17.09 15.13
CA PRO A 117 -0.80 18.21 14.20
C PRO A 117 -2.18 18.64 13.71
N GLU A 118 -2.36 19.94 13.51
CA GLU A 118 -3.53 20.52 12.84
C GLU A 118 -3.22 20.86 11.38
N LEU A 119 -4.21 20.62 10.53
CA LEU A 119 -4.17 20.97 9.11
C LEU A 119 -4.61 22.41 8.89
N GLU A 120 -3.93 23.12 7.98
CA GLU A 120 -4.36 24.44 7.54
C GLU A 120 -5.59 24.35 6.63
N SER A 121 -5.73 23.26 5.87
CA SER A 121 -6.93 23.00 5.07
C SER A 121 -7.87 21.99 5.74
N PRO A 122 -9.14 22.34 6.00
CA PRO A 122 -10.11 21.41 6.57
C PRO A 122 -10.39 20.24 5.62
N ARG A 123 -10.65 19.07 6.19
CA ARG A 123 -10.93 17.84 5.44
C ARG A 123 -12.18 17.15 5.96
N ASN A 124 -12.84 16.40 5.08
CA ASN A 124 -13.97 15.57 5.48
C ASN A 124 -13.48 14.22 6.02
N CYS A 125 -13.99 13.83 7.17
CA CYS A 125 -13.76 12.51 7.75
C CYS A 125 -14.18 11.42 6.75
N TYR A 126 -13.37 10.38 6.59
CA TYR A 126 -13.67 9.27 5.68
C TYR A 126 -14.95 8.51 6.07
N VAL A 127 -15.26 8.45 7.37
CA VAL A 127 -16.40 7.73 7.93
C VAL A 127 -17.64 8.62 8.00
N CYS A 128 -17.71 9.55 8.97
CA CYS A 128 -18.90 10.36 9.24
C CYS A 128 -19.05 11.61 8.35
N LYS A 129 -18.05 11.92 7.51
CA LYS A 129 -17.99 13.12 6.65
C LYS A 129 -17.91 14.47 7.36
N THR A 130 -17.93 14.51 8.70
CA THR A 130 -17.68 15.73 9.48
C THR A 130 -16.34 16.36 9.11
N VAL A 131 -16.33 17.68 9.03
CA VAL A 131 -15.13 18.46 8.72
C VAL A 131 -14.21 18.48 9.95
N PHE A 132 -12.93 18.23 9.75
CA PHE A 132 -11.91 18.24 10.80
C PHE A 132 -10.61 18.88 10.30
N THR A 133 -9.84 19.43 11.24
CA THR A 133 -8.49 19.99 11.01
C THR A 133 -7.45 19.27 11.87
N LYS A 134 -7.80 18.90 13.11
CA LYS A 134 -6.93 18.15 14.03
C LYS A 134 -6.79 16.69 13.59
N LEU A 135 -5.55 16.23 13.35
CA LEU A 135 -5.27 14.86 12.96
C LEU A 135 -5.39 13.90 14.14
N HIS A 136 -5.85 12.67 13.89
CA HIS A 136 -5.72 11.59 14.87
C HIS A 136 -4.29 11.04 14.86
N HIS A 137 -3.74 10.68 16.02
CA HIS A 137 -2.35 10.20 16.17
C HIS A 137 -2.00 9.06 15.20
N PHE A 138 -2.97 8.18 14.94
CA PHE A 138 -2.80 7.05 14.01
C PHE A 138 -3.38 7.28 12.62
N TYR A 139 -4.47 8.03 12.44
CA TYR A 139 -5.23 8.08 11.18
C TYR A 139 -5.22 9.50 10.59
N ASP A 140 -4.91 9.62 9.30
CA ASP A 140 -4.82 10.92 8.60
C ASP A 140 -6.06 11.29 7.77
N THR A 141 -7.08 10.44 7.78
CA THR A 141 -8.31 10.61 7.00
C THR A 141 -9.59 10.55 7.84
N MET A 142 -9.48 10.52 9.17
CA MET A 142 -10.63 10.42 10.09
C MET A 142 -10.58 11.56 11.11
N CYS A 143 -11.74 12.05 11.54
CA CYS A 143 -11.83 12.88 12.74
C CYS A 143 -11.47 12.05 13.99
N THR A 144 -11.22 12.74 15.11
CA THR A 144 -10.80 12.11 16.37
C THR A 144 -11.74 10.99 16.81
N GLU A 145 -13.05 11.25 16.93
CA GLU A 145 -14.04 10.25 17.39
C GLU A 145 -14.06 8.98 16.53
N CYS A 146 -14.08 9.14 15.20
CA CYS A 146 -14.02 8.00 14.28
C CYS A 146 -12.66 7.30 14.36
N GLY A 147 -11.58 8.06 14.52
CA GLY A 147 -10.23 7.55 14.70
C GLY A 147 -10.12 6.68 15.95
N ASP A 148 -10.58 7.18 17.10
CA ASP A 148 -10.56 6.49 18.39
C ASP A 148 -11.36 5.20 18.34
N LEU A 149 -12.59 5.26 17.80
CA LEU A 149 -13.43 4.07 17.62
C LEU A 149 -12.74 3.02 16.75
N ASN A 150 -12.22 3.41 15.57
CA ASN A 150 -11.55 2.48 14.67
C ASN A 150 -10.20 1.99 15.21
N TYR A 151 -9.52 2.78 16.04
CA TYR A 151 -8.29 2.38 16.70
C TYR A 151 -8.60 1.34 17.78
N ALA A 152 -9.59 1.59 18.65
CA ALA A 152 -10.04 0.61 19.64
C ALA A 152 -10.53 -0.69 19.00
N LYS A 153 -11.36 -0.61 17.94
CA LYS A 153 -11.84 -1.79 17.20
C LYS A 153 -10.73 -2.62 16.56
N ARG A 154 -9.62 -1.99 16.17
CA ARG A 154 -8.45 -2.69 15.59
C ARG A 154 -7.83 -3.69 16.57
N PHE A 155 -7.92 -3.42 17.85
CA PHE A 155 -7.33 -4.24 18.92
C PHE A 155 -8.39 -4.97 19.75
N GLN A 156 -9.65 -4.95 19.31
CA GLN A 156 -10.71 -5.69 19.96
C GLN A 156 -10.44 -7.20 19.79
N THR A 157 -10.45 -7.93 20.90
CA THR A 157 -10.26 -9.38 20.95
C THR A 157 -11.52 -10.06 21.49
N THR A 158 -11.63 -11.36 21.23
CA THR A 158 -12.64 -12.25 21.82
C THR A 158 -12.03 -13.63 22.00
N ASP A 159 -12.54 -14.46 22.90
CA ASP A 159 -12.07 -15.85 23.01
C ASP A 159 -12.69 -16.69 21.89
N LEU A 160 -11.85 -17.35 21.09
CA LEU A 160 -12.22 -18.24 19.99
C LEU A 160 -11.58 -19.63 20.15
N LYS A 161 -11.15 -20.00 21.36
CA LYS A 161 -10.61 -21.34 21.64
C LYS A 161 -11.57 -22.42 21.18
N GLY A 162 -11.03 -23.43 20.50
CA GLY A 162 -11.79 -24.56 19.97
C GLY A 162 -12.59 -24.25 18.71
N GLN A 163 -12.56 -23.02 18.19
CA GLN A 163 -13.21 -22.69 16.92
C GLN A 163 -12.26 -22.89 15.74
N VAL A 164 -12.81 -23.38 14.63
CA VAL A 164 -12.09 -23.54 13.36
C VAL A 164 -12.50 -22.43 12.40
N ALA A 165 -11.52 -21.69 11.89
CA ALA A 165 -11.71 -20.58 10.98
C ALA A 165 -10.99 -20.80 9.66
N VAL A 166 -11.70 -20.66 8.54
CA VAL A 166 -11.10 -20.60 7.19
C VAL A 166 -11.04 -19.15 6.74
N ILE A 167 -9.87 -18.71 6.30
CA ILE A 167 -9.67 -17.37 5.73
C ILE A 167 -9.02 -17.43 4.36
N THR A 168 -9.61 -16.75 3.39
CA THR A 168 -9.04 -16.61 2.05
C THR A 168 -8.20 -15.35 1.92
N GLY A 169 -7.06 -15.45 1.21
CA GLY A 169 -6.18 -14.31 0.95
C GLY A 169 -5.39 -13.85 2.18
N SER A 170 -4.91 -14.79 2.99
CA SER A 170 -4.26 -14.55 4.29
C SER A 170 -2.87 -13.92 4.22
N ARG A 171 -2.20 -13.95 3.06
CA ARG A 171 -0.77 -13.63 2.96
C ARG A 171 -0.39 -12.20 3.36
N LEU A 172 -1.25 -11.21 3.07
CA LEU A 172 -0.90 -9.79 3.19
C LEU A 172 -2.06 -8.94 3.73
N LYS A 173 -1.70 -7.77 4.26
CA LYS A 173 -2.61 -6.67 4.62
C LYS A 173 -3.75 -7.16 5.54
N ILE A 174 -5.00 -6.99 5.11
CA ILE A 174 -6.20 -7.27 5.90
C ILE A 174 -6.26 -8.76 6.25
N GLY A 175 -6.07 -9.65 5.27
CA GLY A 175 -6.08 -11.09 5.51
C GLY A 175 -5.02 -11.53 6.52
N TYR A 176 -3.80 -11.01 6.39
CA TYR A 176 -2.72 -11.29 7.33
C TYR A 176 -3.06 -10.86 8.76
N HIS A 177 -3.60 -9.66 8.91
CA HIS A 177 -3.96 -9.14 10.22
C HIS A 177 -5.13 -9.92 10.84
N ILE A 178 -6.15 -10.28 10.05
CA ILE A 178 -7.27 -11.10 10.52
C ILE A 178 -6.77 -12.47 10.96
N THR A 179 -5.88 -13.12 10.20
CA THR A 179 -5.27 -14.40 10.60
C THR A 179 -4.59 -14.28 11.97
N LEU A 180 -3.78 -13.24 12.20
CA LEU A 180 -3.16 -13.02 13.51
C LEU A 180 -4.19 -12.76 14.61
N MET A 181 -5.24 -11.99 14.33
CA MET A 181 -6.30 -11.72 15.31
C MET A 181 -7.02 -13.02 15.73
N LEU A 182 -7.35 -13.90 14.78
CA LEU A 182 -7.97 -15.19 15.05
C LEU A 182 -7.03 -16.11 15.87
N LEU A 183 -5.76 -16.19 15.47
CA LEU A 183 -4.75 -17.01 16.16
C LEU A 183 -4.50 -16.53 17.60
N ARG A 184 -4.37 -15.22 17.81
CA ARG A 184 -4.22 -14.59 19.13
C ARG A 184 -5.48 -14.71 19.99
N SER A 185 -6.64 -14.87 19.35
CA SER A 185 -7.92 -15.17 20.00
C SER A 185 -8.10 -16.65 20.35
N GLY A 186 -7.19 -17.54 19.93
CA GLY A 186 -7.23 -18.96 20.28
C GLY A 186 -7.85 -19.90 19.23
N ALA A 187 -8.28 -19.38 18.06
CA ALA A 187 -8.86 -20.22 17.01
C ALA A 187 -7.82 -21.09 16.29
N THR A 188 -8.24 -22.24 15.77
CA THR A 188 -7.51 -22.96 14.72
C THR A 188 -7.81 -22.29 13.39
N VAL A 189 -6.77 -21.92 12.64
CA VAL A 189 -6.91 -21.11 11.42
C VAL A 189 -6.35 -21.85 10.22
N VAL A 190 -7.23 -22.10 9.26
CA VAL A 190 -6.91 -22.57 7.92
C VAL A 190 -6.80 -21.38 7.00
N ALA A 191 -5.57 -21.03 6.63
CA ALA A 191 -5.23 -19.84 5.88
C ALA A 191 -4.93 -20.19 4.42
N THR A 192 -5.68 -19.63 3.47
CA THR A 192 -5.47 -19.91 2.04
C THR A 192 -4.88 -18.72 1.29
N THR A 193 -4.00 -19.03 0.34
CA THR A 193 -3.29 -18.04 -0.50
C THR A 193 -2.77 -18.72 -1.76
N ARG A 194 -2.51 -17.95 -2.82
CA ARG A 194 -1.79 -18.46 -4.01
C ARG A 194 -0.29 -18.67 -3.76
N PHE A 195 0.25 -18.13 -2.68
CA PHE A 195 1.68 -18.13 -2.38
C PHE A 195 1.90 -18.70 -0.97
N PRO A 196 1.72 -20.02 -0.78
CA PRO A 196 1.79 -20.66 0.53
C PRO A 196 3.18 -20.58 1.16
N ALA A 197 4.27 -20.75 0.40
CA ALA A 197 5.62 -20.71 0.95
C ALA A 197 5.97 -19.31 1.48
N ASP A 198 5.71 -18.25 0.70
CA ASP A 198 5.91 -16.86 1.15
C ASP A 198 5.04 -16.54 2.38
N SER A 199 3.80 -17.04 2.43
CA SER A 199 2.93 -16.87 3.59
C SER A 199 3.50 -17.53 4.84
N ALA A 200 3.98 -18.78 4.73
CA ALA A 200 4.58 -19.50 5.84
C ALA A 200 5.86 -18.82 6.36
N ILE A 201 6.69 -18.31 5.44
CA ILE A 201 7.89 -17.53 5.79
C ILE A 201 7.53 -16.23 6.52
N ARG A 202 6.42 -15.57 6.16
CA ARG A 202 5.96 -14.35 6.84
C ARG A 202 5.47 -14.64 8.26
N PHE A 203 4.54 -15.58 8.40
CA PHE A 203 3.98 -15.93 9.71
C PHE A 203 5.05 -16.50 10.67
N SER A 204 6.03 -17.25 10.17
CA SER A 204 7.13 -17.78 11.00
C SER A 204 8.09 -16.73 11.56
N LYS A 205 7.99 -15.47 11.11
CA LYS A 205 8.79 -14.34 11.59
C LYS A 205 8.09 -13.51 12.67
N GLU A 206 6.83 -13.80 13.00
CA GLU A 206 6.13 -13.07 14.06
C GLU A 206 6.72 -13.37 15.44
N ASP A 207 6.83 -12.34 16.28
CA ASP A 207 7.42 -12.43 17.62
C ASP A 207 6.74 -13.50 18.50
N ASP A 208 5.42 -13.66 18.33
CA ASP A 208 4.57 -14.57 19.10
C ASP A 208 4.28 -15.90 18.39
N TYR A 209 5.00 -16.22 17.31
CA TYR A 209 4.84 -17.43 16.50
C TYR A 209 4.63 -18.70 17.33
N LYS A 210 5.49 -18.91 18.34
CA LYS A 210 5.49 -20.11 19.18
C LYS A 210 4.21 -20.30 20.02
N GLN A 211 3.37 -19.28 20.15
CA GLN A 211 2.13 -19.33 20.94
C GLN A 211 0.94 -19.88 20.16
N TRP A 212 1.03 -19.93 18.83
CA TRP A 212 -0.10 -20.27 17.97
C TRP A 212 0.26 -21.07 16.72
N SER A 213 1.55 -21.32 16.46
CA SER A 213 2.03 -21.99 15.24
C SER A 213 1.43 -23.36 14.99
N ASP A 214 1.09 -24.09 16.07
CA ASP A 214 0.43 -25.38 16.06
C ASP A 214 -1.01 -25.33 15.51
N ARG A 215 -1.63 -24.15 15.55
CA ARG A 215 -3.02 -23.89 15.12
C ARG A 215 -3.13 -23.22 13.76
N LEU A 216 -2.01 -22.91 13.09
CA LEU A 216 -2.02 -22.29 11.76
C LEU A 216 -1.68 -23.31 10.68
N HIS A 217 -2.62 -23.52 9.76
CA HIS A 217 -2.46 -24.42 8.61
C HIS A 217 -2.58 -23.62 7.31
N ILE A 218 -1.50 -23.56 6.52
CA ILE A 218 -1.46 -22.74 5.30
C ILE A 218 -1.61 -23.64 4.08
N HIS A 219 -2.59 -23.32 3.22
CA HIS A 219 -2.81 -24.04 1.97
C HIS A 219 -2.65 -23.13 0.75
N GLY A 220 -1.91 -23.64 -0.25
CA GLY A 220 -1.90 -23.09 -1.59
C GLY A 220 -3.27 -23.25 -2.23
N LEU A 221 -3.93 -22.17 -2.64
CA LEU A 221 -5.22 -22.23 -3.33
C LEU A 221 -5.41 -21.06 -4.28
N ASP A 222 -5.62 -21.36 -5.56
CA ASP A 222 -6.07 -20.40 -6.55
C ASP A 222 -7.60 -20.47 -6.72
N LEU A 223 -8.30 -19.49 -6.14
CA LEU A 223 -9.77 -19.41 -6.19
C LEU A 223 -10.34 -19.25 -7.61
N ARG A 224 -9.51 -18.98 -8.62
CA ARG A 224 -9.96 -18.96 -10.03
C ARG A 224 -10.12 -20.38 -10.59
N HIS A 225 -9.52 -21.37 -9.93
CA HIS A 225 -9.60 -22.77 -10.31
C HIS A 225 -10.68 -23.48 -9.50
N ILE A 226 -11.95 -23.34 -9.92
CA ILE A 226 -13.13 -23.80 -9.18
C ILE A 226 -12.99 -25.25 -8.69
N PRO A 227 -12.53 -26.22 -9.51
CA PRO A 227 -12.53 -27.59 -8.99
C PRO A 227 -11.42 -27.88 -7.98
N SER A 228 -10.36 -27.06 -7.93
CA SER A 228 -9.45 -27.09 -6.79
C SER A 228 -10.08 -26.52 -5.52
N VAL A 229 -10.99 -25.55 -5.66
CA VAL A 229 -11.77 -25.04 -4.52
C VAL A 229 -12.72 -26.13 -4.02
N GLU A 230 -13.42 -26.84 -4.90
CA GLU A 230 -14.31 -27.95 -4.51
C GLU A 230 -13.55 -29.08 -3.82
N ILE A 231 -12.40 -29.49 -4.38
CA ILE A 231 -11.50 -30.47 -3.75
C ILE A 231 -11.09 -29.99 -2.35
N PHE A 232 -10.74 -28.71 -2.21
CA PHE A 232 -10.35 -28.14 -0.93
C PHE A 232 -11.51 -28.11 0.07
N CYS A 233 -12.72 -27.78 -0.37
CA CYS A 233 -13.92 -27.83 0.48
C CYS A 233 -14.13 -29.26 1.03
N ASN A 234 -14.06 -30.28 0.17
CA ASN A 234 -14.18 -31.68 0.59
C ASN A 234 -13.09 -32.08 1.58
N TYR A 235 -11.86 -31.62 1.37
CA TYR A 235 -10.76 -31.85 2.32
C TYR A 235 -11.05 -31.22 3.69
N ILE A 236 -11.58 -30.00 3.72
CA ILE A 236 -11.96 -29.34 4.99
C ILE A 236 -13.09 -30.08 5.70
N GLU A 237 -14.13 -30.49 4.96
CA GLU A 237 -15.25 -31.27 5.52
C GLU A 237 -14.80 -32.63 6.09
N GLN A 238 -13.79 -33.26 5.50
CA GLN A 238 -13.27 -34.54 5.98
C GLN A 238 -12.31 -34.37 7.16
N LYS A 239 -11.51 -33.30 7.18
CA LYS A 239 -10.47 -33.09 8.18
C LYS A 239 -10.99 -32.48 9.48
N TYR A 240 -12.00 -31.63 9.40
CA TYR A 240 -12.52 -30.89 10.55
C TYR A 240 -13.97 -31.27 10.79
N ASP A 241 -14.31 -31.59 12.04
CA ASP A 241 -15.68 -31.96 12.44
C ASP A 241 -16.69 -30.83 12.18
N ARG A 242 -16.24 -29.57 12.23
CA ARG A 242 -17.05 -28.37 12.02
C ARG A 242 -16.22 -27.20 11.53
N LEU A 243 -16.88 -26.30 10.81
CA LEU A 243 -16.36 -24.98 10.44
C LEU A 243 -17.19 -23.89 11.13
N ASP A 244 -16.54 -23.08 11.97
CA ASP A 244 -17.22 -22.04 12.75
C ASP A 244 -17.22 -20.69 12.05
N ILE A 245 -16.11 -20.36 11.40
CA ILE A 245 -15.87 -19.04 10.83
C ILE A 245 -15.36 -19.18 9.40
N LEU A 246 -16.04 -18.53 8.46
CA LEU A 246 -15.58 -18.38 7.07
C LEU A 246 -15.37 -16.91 6.75
N ILE A 247 -14.12 -16.54 6.42
CA ILE A 247 -13.74 -15.17 6.05
C ILE A 247 -13.34 -15.13 4.58
N ASN A 248 -14.27 -14.63 3.77
CA ASN A 248 -14.06 -14.37 2.35
C ASN A 248 -13.34 -13.03 2.14
N ASN A 249 -12.03 -13.01 2.38
CA ASN A 249 -11.19 -11.81 2.24
C ASN A 249 -10.47 -11.73 0.88
N ALA A 250 -10.20 -12.85 0.21
CA ALA A 250 -9.48 -12.84 -1.06
C ALA A 250 -10.21 -12.01 -2.11
N ALA A 251 -9.59 -10.91 -2.54
CA ALA A 251 -10.11 -10.03 -3.57
C ALA A 251 -8.98 -9.44 -4.41
N GLN A 252 -9.27 -9.18 -5.69
CA GLN A 252 -8.36 -8.49 -6.58
C GLN A 252 -9.10 -7.42 -7.38
N THR A 253 -9.00 -6.16 -6.94
CA THR A 253 -9.66 -5.02 -7.60
C THR A 253 -8.91 -4.55 -8.84
N VAL A 254 -7.57 -4.63 -8.81
CA VAL A 254 -6.71 -4.28 -9.94
C VAL A 254 -5.94 -5.52 -10.37
N ARG A 255 -6.08 -5.87 -11.64
CA ARG A 255 -5.35 -6.98 -12.22
C ARG A 255 -3.87 -6.61 -12.36
N ARG A 256 -3.00 -7.46 -11.83
CA ARG A 256 -1.55 -7.36 -12.04
C ARG A 256 -1.18 -8.13 -13.33
N PRO A 257 -0.21 -7.64 -14.12
CA PRO A 257 0.25 -8.36 -15.30
C PRO A 257 0.98 -9.65 -14.90
N SER A 258 1.15 -10.55 -15.87
CA SER A 258 2.00 -11.74 -15.70
C SER A 258 3.43 -11.32 -15.34
N GLY A 259 4.07 -12.05 -14.42
CA GLY A 259 5.42 -11.77 -13.96
C GLY A 259 5.53 -10.71 -12.85
N PHE A 260 4.44 -10.05 -12.45
CA PHE A 260 4.46 -9.11 -11.31
C PHE A 260 4.96 -9.79 -10.02
N TYR A 261 4.64 -11.07 -9.83
CA TYR A 261 5.03 -11.86 -8.67
C TYR A 261 6.24 -12.77 -8.92
N PHE A 262 7.00 -12.56 -10.00
CA PHE A 262 8.15 -13.41 -10.34
C PHE A 262 9.17 -13.51 -9.21
N HIS A 263 9.37 -12.41 -8.46
CA HIS A 263 10.26 -12.34 -7.30
C HIS A 263 9.86 -13.28 -6.14
N LEU A 264 8.65 -13.83 -6.13
CA LEU A 264 8.16 -14.75 -5.08
C LEU A 264 8.31 -16.21 -5.50
N MET A 265 8.44 -16.47 -6.82
CA MET A 265 8.44 -17.82 -7.36
C MET A 265 9.66 -18.64 -6.95
N GLU A 266 10.76 -17.99 -6.58
CA GLU A 266 11.96 -18.66 -6.08
C GLU A 266 11.62 -19.53 -4.87
N ASN A 267 11.01 -18.95 -3.83
CA ASN A 267 10.63 -19.68 -2.63
C ASN A 267 9.47 -20.66 -2.86
N GLU A 268 8.50 -20.32 -3.72
CA GLU A 268 7.36 -21.21 -3.99
C GLU A 268 7.75 -22.49 -4.75
N LYS A 269 8.91 -22.50 -5.42
CA LYS A 269 9.44 -23.66 -6.14
C LYS A 269 10.36 -24.52 -5.30
N LEU A 270 10.77 -24.04 -4.13
CA LEU A 270 11.61 -24.82 -3.25
C LEU A 270 10.80 -25.98 -2.65
N PRO A 271 11.41 -27.18 -2.56
CA PRO A 271 10.91 -28.24 -1.70
C PRO A 271 10.70 -27.74 -0.26
N VAL A 272 9.68 -28.23 0.43
CA VAL A 272 9.30 -27.75 1.78
C VAL A 272 10.45 -27.94 2.79
N ASP A 273 11.25 -28.99 2.66
CA ASP A 273 12.42 -29.28 3.50
C ASP A 273 13.55 -28.24 3.33
N GLN A 274 13.56 -27.48 2.23
CA GLN A 274 14.52 -26.40 1.98
C GLN A 274 14.04 -25.03 2.46
N LEU A 275 12.78 -24.90 2.88
CA LEU A 275 12.25 -23.68 3.49
C LEU A 275 12.79 -23.50 4.93
N PRO A 276 12.73 -22.29 5.51
CA PRO A 276 13.09 -22.10 6.92
C PRO A 276 12.33 -23.05 7.84
N LYS A 277 13.02 -23.68 8.80
CA LYS A 277 12.47 -24.77 9.63
C LYS A 277 11.12 -24.47 10.30
N LEU A 278 10.92 -23.23 10.74
CA LEU A 278 9.65 -22.78 11.32
C LEU A 278 8.53 -22.67 10.27
N ALA A 279 8.83 -22.30 9.03
CA ALA A 279 7.82 -22.21 7.97
C ALA A 279 7.34 -23.61 7.52
N GLN A 280 8.19 -24.63 7.60
CA GLN A 280 7.87 -25.99 7.15
C GLN A 280 6.64 -26.56 7.85
N THR A 281 6.54 -26.37 9.17
CA THR A 281 5.45 -26.94 9.97
C THR A 281 4.07 -26.41 9.59
N LEU A 282 4.01 -25.15 9.13
CA LEU A 282 2.77 -24.51 8.70
C LEU A 282 2.21 -25.10 7.39
N LEU A 283 3.03 -25.85 6.65
CA LEU A 283 2.70 -26.43 5.35
C LEU A 283 2.45 -27.95 5.41
N ASN A 284 2.62 -28.59 6.57
CA ASN A 284 2.44 -30.04 6.72
C ASN A 284 1.08 -30.52 6.21
N ASP A 285 0.02 -29.80 6.60
CA ASP A 285 -1.36 -30.10 6.20
C ASP A 285 -1.57 -29.95 4.69
N HIS A 286 -0.92 -28.96 4.09
CA HIS A 286 -0.97 -28.78 2.65
C HIS A 286 -0.26 -29.92 1.92
N VAL A 287 0.92 -30.34 2.39
CA VAL A 287 1.64 -31.50 1.83
C VAL A 287 0.81 -32.77 1.97
N SER A 288 0.19 -33.03 3.14
CA SER A 288 -0.70 -34.18 3.33
C SER A 288 -1.87 -34.16 2.35
N CYS A 289 -2.53 -33.01 2.19
CA CYS A 289 -3.62 -32.84 1.24
C CYS A 289 -3.19 -33.15 -0.20
N LEU A 290 -2.00 -32.68 -0.62
CA LEU A 290 -1.47 -32.96 -1.95
C LEU A 290 -1.10 -34.44 -2.14
N GLN A 291 -0.60 -35.09 -1.09
CA GLN A 291 -0.26 -36.52 -1.11
C GLN A 291 -1.51 -37.37 -1.25
N GLU A 292 -2.54 -37.11 -0.44
CA GLU A 292 -3.85 -37.79 -0.52
C GLU A 292 -4.47 -37.67 -1.93
N LEU A 293 -4.39 -36.49 -2.54
CA LEU A 293 -4.85 -36.28 -3.91
C LEU A 293 -4.07 -37.10 -4.94
N THR A 294 -2.76 -37.26 -4.73
CA THR A 294 -1.90 -38.07 -5.60
C THR A 294 -2.25 -39.54 -5.47
N ASP A 295 -2.38 -40.05 -4.25
CA ASP A 295 -2.68 -41.44 -3.97
C ASP A 295 -4.06 -41.85 -4.52
N LEU A 296 -5.05 -40.97 -4.40
CA LEU A 296 -6.36 -41.17 -5.02
C LEU A 296 -6.28 -41.23 -6.54
N SER A 297 -5.53 -40.33 -7.18
CA SER A 297 -5.40 -40.27 -8.64
C SER A 297 -4.71 -41.50 -9.26
N VAL A 298 -3.69 -42.04 -8.57
CA VAL A 298 -2.95 -43.24 -9.01
C VAL A 298 -3.83 -44.50 -8.92
N ASN A 299 -4.70 -44.56 -7.90
CA ASN A 299 -5.64 -45.66 -7.73
C ASN A 299 -6.76 -45.62 -8.80
N THR A 300 -7.27 -44.44 -9.15
CA THR A 300 -8.31 -44.31 -10.20
C THR A 300 -7.80 -44.69 -11.59
N ALA A 301 -6.52 -44.42 -11.89
CA ALA A 301 -5.89 -44.81 -13.16
C ALA A 301 -5.81 -46.33 -13.38
N LYS A 302 -5.93 -47.15 -12.31
CA LYS A 302 -5.87 -48.61 -12.38
C LYS A 302 -7.23 -49.29 -12.56
N THR A 303 -8.36 -48.61 -12.35
CA THR A 303 -9.67 -49.29 -12.18
C THR A 303 -10.80 -48.98 -13.17
N SER A 304 -10.76 -47.97 -14.03
CA SER A 304 -11.84 -47.83 -15.04
C SER A 304 -11.56 -46.90 -16.21
N LYS A 305 -11.94 -47.36 -17.41
CA LYS A 305 -12.28 -46.52 -18.56
C LYS A 305 -13.57 -45.76 -18.22
N ASN A 306 -13.45 -44.47 -17.89
CA ASN A 306 -14.51 -43.53 -17.51
C ASN A 306 -15.16 -43.74 -16.12
N ASN A 307 -14.81 -42.85 -15.18
CA ASN A 307 -15.76 -41.89 -14.62
C ASN A 307 -15.02 -40.74 -13.91
N VAL A 308 -14.93 -39.62 -14.61
CA VAL A 308 -14.70 -38.22 -14.18
C VAL A 308 -13.69 -37.98 -13.03
N LEU A 309 -12.48 -37.50 -13.39
CA LEU A 309 -11.84 -36.32 -12.80
C LEU A 309 -10.70 -35.78 -13.71
N PRO A 310 -11.00 -35.14 -14.87
CA PRO A 310 -10.06 -34.24 -15.51
C PRO A 310 -10.54 -32.80 -15.28
N VAL A 311 -9.85 -32.08 -14.40
CA VAL A 311 -9.99 -30.62 -14.34
C VAL A 311 -8.66 -30.03 -14.78
N THR A 312 -8.44 -30.10 -16.08
CA THR A 312 -7.32 -29.44 -16.73
C THR A 312 -7.58 -27.93 -16.79
N TRP A 313 -6.55 -27.13 -16.48
CA TRP A 313 -6.26 -26.03 -17.42
C TRP A 313 -5.21 -26.45 -18.46
N HIS A 314 -4.35 -27.42 -18.15
CA HIS A 314 -3.71 -28.46 -19.01
C HIS A 314 -2.58 -29.13 -18.19
N GLY A 315 -2.95 -29.79 -17.08
CA GLY A 315 -2.04 -30.64 -16.30
C GLY A 315 -2.68 -32.04 -16.16
N PRO A 316 -1.88 -33.13 -16.19
CA PRO A 316 -2.42 -34.50 -16.15
C PRO A 316 -3.01 -34.89 -14.79
N GLU A 317 -2.78 -34.10 -13.74
CA GLU A 317 -3.11 -34.44 -12.35
C GLU A 317 -4.21 -33.52 -11.77
N PRO A 318 -5.11 -34.04 -10.92
CA PRO A 318 -6.16 -33.25 -10.30
C PRO A 318 -5.61 -32.23 -9.30
N GLY A 319 -6.35 -31.14 -9.11
CA GLY A 319 -6.01 -30.16 -8.06
C GLY A 319 -4.88 -29.18 -8.43
N ILE A 320 -4.70 -28.82 -9.72
CA ILE A 320 -3.65 -27.87 -10.14
C ILE A 320 -3.71 -26.53 -9.39
N GLY A 321 -4.91 -26.06 -9.03
CA GLY A 321 -5.14 -24.87 -8.21
C GLY A 321 -4.67 -24.99 -6.76
N LEU A 322 -4.40 -26.20 -6.27
CA LEU A 322 -3.78 -26.47 -4.97
C LEU A 322 -2.27 -26.64 -5.13
N ARG A 323 -1.84 -27.53 -6.05
CA ARG A 323 -0.43 -27.90 -6.29
C ARG A 323 0.42 -26.72 -6.78
N ASN A 324 -0.09 -25.99 -7.78
CA ASN A 324 0.65 -24.96 -8.50
C ASN A 324 -0.06 -23.60 -8.41
N SER A 325 -0.68 -23.32 -7.26
CA SER A 325 -1.45 -22.10 -7.01
C SER A 325 -0.67 -20.82 -7.33
N ALA A 326 0.64 -20.80 -7.07
CA ALA A 326 1.54 -19.69 -7.37
C ALA A 326 1.80 -19.56 -8.88
N GLU A 327 2.10 -20.66 -9.57
CA GLU A 327 2.42 -20.66 -11.01
C GLU A 327 1.19 -20.32 -11.87
N LEU A 328 0.01 -20.83 -11.51
CA LEU A 328 -1.25 -20.48 -12.17
C LEU A 328 -1.53 -18.98 -12.15
N SER A 329 -1.03 -18.27 -11.12
CA SER A 329 -1.14 -16.81 -11.03
C SER A 329 -0.27 -16.06 -12.04
N GLN A 330 0.74 -16.72 -12.61
CA GLN A 330 1.66 -16.13 -13.59
C GLN A 330 1.20 -16.33 -15.04
N ILE A 331 0.24 -17.22 -15.29
CA ILE A 331 -0.22 -17.53 -16.66
C ILE A 331 -0.89 -16.29 -17.27
N PRO A 332 -0.41 -15.80 -18.44
CA PRO A 332 -1.08 -14.73 -19.16
C PRO A 332 -2.48 -15.17 -19.58
N TYR A 333 -3.48 -14.29 -19.48
CA TYR A 333 -4.75 -14.59 -20.14
C TYR A 333 -4.59 -14.40 -21.63
N SER A 334 -5.36 -15.15 -22.41
CA SER A 334 -5.41 -15.08 -23.88
C SER A 334 -5.53 -13.65 -24.43
N LEU A 335 -6.16 -12.74 -23.68
CA LEU A 335 -6.37 -11.32 -24.05
C LEU A 335 -5.18 -10.39 -23.75
N ILE A 336 -4.14 -10.83 -23.03
CA ILE A 336 -3.02 -9.99 -22.54
C ILE A 336 -1.71 -10.21 -23.32
N THR A 337 -1.69 -11.13 -24.28
CA THR A 337 -0.52 -11.44 -25.14
C THR A 337 0.04 -10.26 -25.94
N ARG A 338 -0.61 -9.08 -25.92
CA ARG A 338 -0.17 -7.87 -26.64
C ARG A 338 0.85 -6.98 -25.90
N TYR A 339 1.13 -7.17 -24.61
CA TYR A 339 2.02 -6.26 -23.86
C TYR A 339 3.14 -6.99 -23.10
N LYS A 340 4.40 -6.59 -23.35
CA LYS A 340 5.59 -7.09 -22.62
C LYS A 340 5.60 -6.53 -21.17
N PRO A 341 5.52 -7.37 -20.13
CA PRO A 341 5.35 -6.91 -18.74
C PRO A 341 6.61 -6.39 -18.04
N GLN A 342 7.80 -6.55 -18.64
CA GLN A 342 9.10 -6.33 -17.97
C GLN A 342 9.47 -4.87 -17.65
N ARG A 343 8.69 -3.85 -18.04
CA ARG A 343 9.11 -2.44 -17.93
C ARG A 343 8.47 -1.59 -16.82
N TYR A 344 7.48 -2.06 -16.07
CA TYR A 344 6.59 -1.13 -15.36
C TYR A 344 6.40 -1.25 -13.84
N PHE A 345 6.98 -2.23 -13.15
CA PHE A 345 6.68 -2.41 -11.71
C PHE A 345 7.95 -2.44 -10.84
N GLN A 346 8.08 -1.43 -9.99
CA GLN A 346 9.06 -1.39 -8.91
C GLN A 346 8.70 -2.45 -7.85
N LYS A 347 9.73 -3.09 -7.29
CA LYS A 347 9.64 -4.13 -6.27
C LYS A 347 8.94 -3.58 -5.02
N GLU A 348 7.79 -4.14 -4.65
CA GLU A 348 7.29 -4.09 -3.26
C GLU A 348 7.93 -5.30 -2.56
N ASN A 349 8.98 -5.07 -1.76
CA ASN A 349 9.64 -6.11 -0.94
C ASN A 349 8.92 -6.24 0.40
#